data_AF-A0A1M6HMM6-F1
#
_entry.id   AF-A0A1M6HMM6-F1
#
_cell.length_a   1.000
_cell.length_b   1.000
_cell.length_c   1.000
_cell.angle_alpha   90.00
_cell.angle_beta   90.00
_cell.angle_gamma   90.00
#
_symmetry.space_group_name_H-M   'P 1'
#
loop_
_entity.id
_entity.type
_entity.pdbx_description
1 polymer ?
#
loop_
_entity_poly.entity_id
_entity_poly.type
_entity_poly.pdbx_seq_one_letter_code
_entity_poly.pdbx_strand_id
1 'polypeptide(L)'
;MSFPTALRRPSIPHLAILATCLSLFGYLITGYYAAQDAAARKLALRNAPPETVSVVDFEPARDTGLAREVSIRAQIETSFAMRRPMMLYGQAVHALIVPLLAPDATMSAKADLIFGYTVIPLRRGESDSEALRRVLPETELEGRYGPIVSLAGQRLSHPRLATRIAKRIALWGRDAVRQGPMILPFEGPRAAALSKVPHSNFRQFFLWLTFAGITASAVLLRAQSQIARDRRLSRVDRHRAWSKDVTSAKGAHSFVPLIEQESLGRSPDKDQRSGPAAILQRIWPLRGR
;
A
#
# COMPACT_ATOMS: atom_id res chain seq x y z
N MET A 1 40.91 22.41 4.94
CA MET A 1 39.78 21.83 4.16
C MET A 1 38.49 22.15 4.91
N SER A 2 37.78 23.19 4.50
CA SER A 2 36.56 23.67 5.14
C SER A 2 35.37 23.09 4.38
N PHE A 3 34.53 22.28 5.03
CA PHE A 3 33.29 21.81 4.43
C PHE A 3 32.24 22.94 4.47
N PRO A 4 31.78 23.50 3.34
CA PRO A 4 30.72 24.46 3.34
C PRO A 4 29.40 23.69 3.23
N THR A 5 28.89 23.21 4.35
CA THR A 5 27.55 22.60 4.38
C THR A 5 26.76 23.19 5.54
N ALA A 6 26.40 24.46 5.39
CA ALA A 6 25.20 24.97 6.02
C ALA A 6 24.01 24.26 5.37
N LEU A 7 23.66 23.08 5.90
CA LEU A 7 22.40 22.41 5.61
C LEU A 7 21.29 23.39 5.99
N ARG A 8 20.81 24.17 5.00
CA ARG A 8 19.63 25.01 5.15
C ARG A 8 18.51 24.09 5.61
N ARG A 9 18.07 24.26 6.86
CA ARG A 9 16.93 23.52 7.40
C ARG A 9 15.78 23.67 6.40
N PRO A 10 15.25 22.56 5.84
CA PRO A 10 14.17 22.64 4.88
C PRO A 10 13.00 23.37 5.55
N SER A 11 12.49 24.41 4.89
CA SER A 11 11.33 25.12 5.42
C SER A 11 10.14 24.15 5.48
N ILE A 12 9.27 24.33 6.48
CA ILE A 12 8.06 23.53 6.72
C ILE A 12 7.26 23.18 5.44
N PRO A 13 7.02 24.08 4.46
CA PRO A 13 6.30 23.69 3.23
C PRO A 13 7.04 22.66 2.38
N HIS A 14 8.38 22.70 2.32
CA HIS A 14 9.16 21.71 1.57
C HIS A 14 9.05 20.32 2.21
N LEU A 15 8.98 20.24 3.54
CA LEU A 15 8.73 18.98 4.24
C LEU A 15 7.32 18.43 3.96
N ALA A 16 6.31 19.31 3.91
CA ALA A 16 4.94 18.91 3.58
C ALA A 16 4.81 18.39 2.13
N ILE A 17 5.47 19.06 1.18
CA ILE A 17 5.52 18.62 -0.23
C ILE A 17 6.24 17.27 -0.32
N LEU A 18 7.39 17.12 0.33
CA LEU A 18 8.15 15.86 0.34
C LEU A 18 7.30 14.70 0.90
N ALA A 19 6.62 14.91 2.03
CA ALA A 19 5.73 13.92 2.64
C ALA A 19 4.58 13.53 1.68
N THR A 20 4.01 14.51 0.99
CA THR A 20 2.97 14.29 -0.03
C THR A 20 3.49 13.44 -1.18
N CYS A 21 4.67 13.75 -1.71
CA CYS A 21 5.30 12.99 -2.79
C CYS A 21 5.61 11.55 -2.36
N LEU A 22 6.16 11.36 -1.16
CA LEU A 22 6.43 10.03 -0.61
C LEU A 22 5.16 9.21 -0.40
N SER A 23 4.09 9.85 0.08
CA SER A 23 2.79 9.22 0.25
C SER A 23 2.17 8.81 -1.10
N LEU A 24 2.24 9.68 -2.11
CA LEU A 24 1.76 9.37 -3.46
C LEU A 24 2.55 8.20 -4.06
N PHE A 25 3.87 8.19 -3.87
CA PHE A 25 4.72 7.09 -4.29
C PHE A 25 4.34 5.77 -3.61
N GLY A 26 4.09 5.78 -2.29
CA GLY A 26 3.56 4.63 -1.55
C GLY A 26 2.20 4.14 -2.08
N TYR A 27 1.30 5.07 -2.43
CA TYR A 27 0.02 4.74 -3.07
C TYR A 27 0.22 4.03 -4.42
N LEU A 28 1.11 4.55 -5.27
CA LEU A 28 1.38 3.96 -6.58
C LEU A 28 2.00 2.56 -6.46
N ILE A 29 2.99 2.39 -5.57
CA ILE A 29 3.62 1.10 -5.32
C ILE A 29 2.59 0.06 -4.84
N THR A 30 1.80 0.41 -3.84
CA THR A 30 0.79 -0.52 -3.30
C THR A 30 -0.29 -0.84 -4.33
N GLY A 31 -0.67 0.13 -5.17
CA GLY A 31 -1.56 -0.08 -6.31
C GLY A 31 -0.98 -1.01 -7.37
N TYR A 32 0.30 -0.85 -7.69
CA TYR A 32 1.01 -1.70 -8.65
C TYR A 32 1.06 -3.16 -8.20
N TYR A 33 1.50 -3.43 -6.97
CA TYR A 33 1.52 -4.80 -6.44
C TYR A 33 0.13 -5.42 -6.36
N ALA A 34 -0.89 -4.66 -5.96
CA ALA A 34 -2.27 -5.15 -5.95
C ALA A 34 -2.77 -5.50 -7.37
N ALA A 35 -2.39 -4.71 -8.39
CA ALA A 35 -2.72 -4.98 -9.78
C ALA A 35 -1.96 -6.21 -10.31
N GLN A 36 -0.68 -6.36 -9.98
CA GLN A 36 0.10 -7.55 -10.31
C GLN A 36 -0.49 -8.81 -9.69
N ASP A 37 -0.81 -8.79 -8.39
CA ASP A 37 -1.44 -9.92 -7.70
C ASP A 37 -2.80 -10.25 -8.34
N ALA A 38 -3.60 -9.23 -8.71
CA ALA A 38 -4.86 -9.44 -9.41
C ALA A 38 -4.67 -10.05 -10.81
N ALA A 39 -3.66 -9.62 -11.55
CA ALA A 39 -3.31 -10.18 -12.86
C ALA A 39 -2.82 -11.63 -12.72
N ALA A 40 -1.92 -11.90 -11.77
CA ALA A 40 -1.42 -13.24 -11.46
C ALA A 40 -2.55 -14.20 -11.09
N ARG A 41 -3.54 -13.74 -10.31
CA ARG A 41 -4.75 -14.53 -10.01
C ARG A 41 -5.61 -14.80 -11.23
N LYS A 42 -5.84 -13.81 -12.08
CA LYS A 42 -6.60 -14.01 -13.33
C LYS A 42 -5.89 -15.01 -14.26
N LEU A 43 -4.56 -14.93 -14.36
CA LEU A 43 -3.76 -15.89 -15.11
C LEU A 43 -3.80 -17.28 -14.47
N ALA A 44 -3.66 -17.36 -13.16
CA ALA A 44 -3.77 -18.61 -12.43
C ALA A 44 -5.12 -19.29 -12.71
N LEU A 45 -6.24 -18.57 -12.63
CA LEU A 45 -7.57 -19.12 -12.90
C LEU A 45 -7.77 -19.62 -14.33
N ARG A 46 -7.00 -19.10 -15.30
CA ARG A 46 -7.01 -19.59 -16.68
C ARG A 46 -6.15 -20.84 -16.86
N ASN A 47 -5.17 -21.04 -15.99
CA ASN A 47 -4.29 -22.21 -16.01
C ASN A 47 -4.84 -23.33 -15.12
N ALA A 48 -4.36 -24.54 -15.35
CA ALA A 48 -4.60 -25.67 -14.44
C ALA A 48 -4.05 -25.38 -13.03
N PRO A 49 -4.62 -25.99 -11.98
CA PRO A 49 -4.01 -25.95 -10.65
C PRO A 49 -2.59 -26.53 -10.67
N PRO A 50 -1.69 -26.11 -9.76
CA PRO A 50 -0.39 -26.73 -9.60
C PRO A 50 -0.51 -28.25 -9.38
N GLU A 51 0.46 -29.01 -9.88
CA GLU A 51 0.55 -30.44 -9.62
C GLU A 51 0.66 -30.71 -8.12
N THR A 52 0.03 -31.79 -7.66
CA THR A 52 0.10 -32.20 -6.26
C THR A 52 1.45 -32.85 -5.98
N VAL A 53 2.23 -32.23 -5.11
CA VAL A 53 3.55 -32.73 -4.69
C VAL A 53 3.52 -33.23 -3.25
N SER A 54 4.39 -34.18 -2.91
CA SER A 54 4.56 -34.59 -1.51
C SER A 54 5.10 -33.43 -0.67
N VAL A 55 4.66 -33.31 0.58
CA VAL A 55 5.19 -32.27 1.50
C VAL A 55 6.71 -32.40 1.74
N VAL A 56 7.25 -33.61 1.57
CA VAL A 56 8.69 -33.90 1.72
C VAL A 56 9.50 -33.32 0.57
N ASP A 57 8.94 -33.38 -0.63
CA ASP A 57 9.61 -32.99 -1.88
C ASP A 57 9.28 -31.56 -2.29
N PHE A 58 8.52 -30.84 -1.47
CA PHE A 58 8.04 -29.49 -1.79
C PHE A 58 9.20 -28.49 -1.91
N GLU A 59 9.40 -27.97 -3.11
CA GLU A 59 10.34 -26.92 -3.44
C GLU A 59 9.60 -25.58 -3.70
N PRO A 60 9.69 -24.58 -2.81
CA PRO A 60 8.96 -23.31 -2.92
C PRO A 60 9.09 -22.58 -4.26
N ALA A 61 10.23 -22.72 -4.92
CA ALA A 61 10.51 -22.02 -6.17
C ALA A 61 9.85 -22.68 -7.39
N ARG A 62 9.55 -23.98 -7.32
CA ARG A 62 9.02 -24.78 -8.44
C ARG A 62 7.55 -25.11 -8.25
N ASP A 63 7.16 -25.44 -7.02
CA ASP A 63 5.84 -26.02 -6.72
C ASP A 63 4.82 -24.97 -6.26
N THR A 64 5.18 -23.69 -6.33
CA THR A 64 4.28 -22.57 -6.02
C THR A 64 3.79 -21.91 -7.31
N GLY A 65 2.49 -22.01 -7.56
CA GLY A 65 1.83 -21.40 -8.72
C GLY A 65 1.80 -19.86 -8.67
N LEU A 66 1.37 -19.24 -9.78
CA LEU A 66 1.38 -17.78 -9.98
C LEU A 66 0.66 -16.99 -8.88
N ALA A 67 -0.46 -17.51 -8.36
CA ALA A 67 -1.23 -16.89 -7.28
C ALA A 67 -0.78 -17.34 -5.88
N ARG A 68 0.46 -17.84 -5.77
CA ARG A 68 1.01 -18.52 -4.58
C ARG A 68 0.24 -19.79 -4.21
N GLU A 69 -0.38 -20.40 -5.20
CA GLU A 69 -1.13 -21.64 -5.02
C GLU A 69 -0.18 -22.80 -4.82
N VAL A 70 -0.57 -23.74 -3.99
CA VAL A 70 0.15 -25.00 -3.78
C VAL A 70 -0.86 -26.12 -3.71
N SER A 71 -0.48 -27.29 -4.19
CA SER A 71 -1.20 -28.55 -3.97
C SER A 71 -0.23 -29.52 -3.32
N ILE A 72 -0.49 -29.88 -2.06
CA ILE A 72 0.46 -30.65 -1.25
C ILE A 72 -0.23 -31.89 -0.71
N ARG A 73 0.37 -33.05 -0.96
CA ARG A 73 -0.01 -34.32 -0.35
C ARG A 73 0.75 -34.52 0.96
N ALA A 74 0.01 -34.71 2.05
CA ALA A 74 0.59 -34.87 3.38
C ALA A 74 -0.31 -35.71 4.28
N GLN A 75 0.29 -36.27 5.32
CA GLN A 75 -0.45 -36.80 6.46
C GLN A 75 -0.70 -35.68 7.48
N ILE A 76 -1.93 -35.57 7.98
CA ILE A 76 -2.30 -34.56 8.97
C ILE A 76 -2.22 -35.15 10.38
N GLU A 77 -1.46 -34.51 11.27
CA GLU A 77 -1.35 -34.91 12.68
C GLU A 77 -2.20 -33.99 13.58
N THR A 78 -3.46 -34.38 13.81
CA THR A 78 -4.40 -33.56 14.60
C THR A 78 -4.05 -33.52 16.09
N SER A 79 -3.31 -34.51 16.60
CA SER A 79 -2.92 -34.61 18.02
C SER A 79 -2.05 -33.44 18.49
N PHE A 80 -1.34 -32.78 17.56
CA PHE A 80 -0.51 -31.61 17.84
C PHE A 80 -1.08 -30.32 17.24
N ALA A 81 -2.38 -30.31 16.93
CA ALA A 81 -3.05 -29.11 16.46
C ALA A 81 -3.01 -28.00 17.54
N MET A 82 -2.77 -26.76 17.12
CA MET A 82 -2.62 -25.65 18.06
C MET A 82 -3.39 -24.40 17.62
N ARG A 83 -4.19 -23.86 18.54
CA ARG A 83 -4.84 -22.56 18.35
C ARG A 83 -3.84 -21.43 18.60
N ARG A 84 -3.76 -20.48 17.66
CA ARG A 84 -2.95 -19.25 17.82
C ARG A 84 -3.67 -18.04 17.23
N PRO A 85 -3.66 -16.89 17.93
CA PRO A 85 -3.98 -15.62 17.28
C PRO A 85 -2.87 -15.27 16.27
N MET A 86 -3.26 -14.82 15.09
CA MET A 86 -2.34 -14.37 14.04
C MET A 86 -2.96 -13.29 13.16
N MET A 87 -2.12 -12.60 12.41
CA MET A 87 -2.54 -11.64 11.41
C MET A 87 -2.55 -12.31 10.04
N LEU A 88 -3.73 -12.65 9.51
CA LEU A 88 -3.87 -13.12 8.14
C LEU A 88 -4.39 -11.97 7.29
N TYR A 89 -3.61 -11.58 6.28
CA TYR A 89 -3.92 -10.49 5.35
C TYR A 89 -4.36 -9.17 6.01
N GLY A 90 -3.74 -8.82 7.14
CA GLY A 90 -4.05 -7.59 7.87
C GLY A 90 -5.27 -7.69 8.80
N GLN A 91 -5.87 -8.86 8.95
CA GLN A 91 -6.93 -9.12 9.92
C GLN A 91 -6.44 -10.02 11.06
N ALA A 92 -6.77 -9.64 12.29
CA ALA A 92 -6.52 -10.47 13.46
C ALA A 92 -7.52 -11.63 13.47
N VAL A 93 -7.02 -12.85 13.37
CA VAL A 93 -7.82 -14.08 13.37
C VAL A 93 -7.23 -15.08 14.34
N HIS A 94 -8.08 -15.90 14.94
CA HIS A 94 -7.63 -17.14 15.56
C HIS A 94 -7.51 -18.20 14.47
N ALA A 95 -6.41 -18.93 14.43
CA ALA A 95 -6.22 -20.02 13.49
C ALA A 95 -5.81 -21.29 14.23
N LEU A 96 -6.30 -22.41 13.72
CA LEU A 96 -5.86 -23.75 14.06
C LEU A 96 -4.69 -24.10 13.14
N ILE A 97 -3.52 -24.32 13.72
CA ILE A 97 -2.32 -24.75 13.01
C ILE A 97 -2.19 -26.24 13.20
N VAL A 98 -2.15 -27.00 12.11
CA VAL A 98 -2.01 -28.45 12.15
C VAL A 98 -0.73 -28.88 11.45
N PRO A 99 0.13 -29.68 12.10
CA PRO A 99 1.33 -30.22 11.47
C PRO A 99 1.04 -31.10 10.26
N LEU A 100 1.93 -31.02 9.29
CA LEU A 100 1.95 -31.87 8.09
C LEU A 100 3.18 -32.78 8.14
N LEU A 101 2.93 -34.08 8.10
CA LEU A 101 3.93 -35.15 8.06
C LEU A 101 4.04 -35.72 6.65
N ALA A 102 5.11 -36.47 6.42
CA ALA A 102 5.28 -37.24 5.19
C ALA A 102 4.10 -38.22 5.00
N PRO A 103 3.59 -38.41 3.77
CA PRO A 103 2.52 -39.40 3.51
C PRO A 103 2.90 -40.83 3.90
N ASP A 104 4.19 -41.17 3.84
CA ASP A 104 4.79 -42.49 4.10
C ASP A 104 5.46 -42.58 5.49
N ALA A 105 5.08 -41.71 6.43
CA ALA A 105 5.68 -41.63 7.77
C ALA A 105 5.70 -42.95 8.56
N THR A 106 5.00 -44.01 8.14
CA THR A 106 5.08 -45.33 8.78
C THR A 106 6.37 -46.10 8.50
N MET A 107 7.08 -45.81 7.39
CA MET A 107 8.16 -46.68 6.89
C MET A 107 9.57 -46.06 6.94
N SER A 108 9.73 -44.88 7.54
CA SER A 108 10.97 -44.10 7.45
C SER A 108 11.46 -43.60 8.81
N ALA A 109 12.78 -43.47 8.98
CA ALA A 109 13.38 -42.77 10.13
C ALA A 109 12.92 -41.29 10.23
N LYS A 110 12.31 -40.74 9.17
CA LYS A 110 11.71 -39.40 9.13
C LYS A 110 10.23 -39.37 9.54
N ALA A 111 9.68 -40.48 10.04
CA ALA A 111 8.31 -40.64 10.51
C ALA A 111 7.83 -39.50 11.43
N ASP A 112 8.73 -39.01 12.27
CA ASP A 112 8.43 -38.09 13.35
C ASP A 112 8.78 -36.63 13.01
N LEU A 113 9.26 -36.39 11.79
CA LEU A 113 9.66 -35.08 11.31
C LEU A 113 8.47 -34.35 10.69
N ILE A 114 8.18 -33.15 11.20
CA ILE A 114 7.12 -32.29 10.67
C ILE A 114 7.68 -31.47 9.50
N PHE A 115 7.14 -31.70 8.32
CA PHE A 115 7.61 -31.08 7.08
C PHE A 115 6.91 -29.75 6.79
N GLY A 116 5.73 -29.49 7.34
CA GLY A 116 5.01 -28.25 7.11
C GLY A 116 3.83 -28.06 8.05
N TYR A 117 2.99 -27.07 7.73
CA TYR A 117 1.82 -26.71 8.51
C TYR A 117 0.66 -26.34 7.61
N THR A 118 -0.54 -26.77 7.96
CA THR A 118 -1.77 -26.15 7.48
C THR A 118 -2.29 -25.16 8.52
N VAL A 119 -2.78 -24.01 8.07
CA VAL A 119 -3.30 -22.92 8.89
C VAL A 119 -4.76 -22.73 8.53
N ILE A 120 -5.65 -23.08 9.45
CA ILE A 120 -7.09 -23.05 9.26
C ILE A 120 -7.65 -21.87 10.08
N PRO A 121 -8.12 -20.78 9.45
CA PRO A 121 -8.74 -19.68 10.17
C PRO A 121 -10.03 -20.16 10.83
N LEU A 122 -10.17 -19.88 12.13
CA LEU A 122 -11.35 -20.24 12.91
C LEU A 122 -12.40 -19.14 12.82
N ARG A 123 -13.65 -19.56 12.60
CA ARG A 123 -14.82 -18.69 12.74
C ARG A 123 -15.16 -18.51 14.21
N ARG A 124 -15.88 -17.44 14.55
CA ARG A 124 -16.26 -17.15 15.94
C ARG A 124 -17.13 -18.29 16.49
N GLY A 125 -16.70 -18.90 17.59
CA GLY A 125 -17.40 -20.03 18.21
C GLY A 125 -17.13 -21.39 17.57
N GLU A 126 -16.31 -21.47 16.52
CA GLU A 126 -16.02 -22.72 15.82
C GLU A 126 -15.11 -23.63 16.66
N SER A 127 -15.51 -24.90 16.76
CA SER A 127 -14.67 -25.95 17.35
C SER A 127 -13.57 -26.40 16.39
N ASP A 128 -12.52 -27.05 16.91
CA ASP A 128 -11.42 -27.53 16.05
C ASP A 128 -11.89 -28.59 15.06
N SER A 129 -12.79 -29.48 15.48
CA SER A 129 -13.37 -30.52 14.64
C SER A 129 -14.23 -29.95 13.51
N GLU A 130 -15.02 -28.90 13.77
CA GLU A 130 -15.80 -28.21 12.73
C GLU A 130 -14.88 -27.53 11.72
N ALA A 131 -13.83 -26.84 12.19
CA ALA A 131 -12.86 -26.19 11.32
C ALA A 131 -12.12 -27.19 10.42
N LEU A 132 -11.74 -28.35 10.94
CA LEU A 132 -11.11 -29.42 10.16
C LEU A 132 -12.06 -29.97 9.10
N ARG A 133 -13.30 -30.34 9.47
CA ARG A 133 -14.30 -30.87 8.52
C ARG A 133 -14.63 -29.89 7.39
N ARG A 134 -14.59 -28.59 7.67
CA ARG A 134 -14.88 -27.54 6.68
C ARG A 134 -13.80 -27.40 5.61
N VAL A 135 -12.55 -27.70 5.97
CA VAL A 135 -11.39 -27.31 5.16
C VAL A 135 -10.61 -28.51 4.63
N LEU A 136 -10.65 -29.64 5.33
CA LEU A 136 -9.99 -30.86 4.87
C LEU A 136 -10.84 -31.53 3.78
N PRO A 137 -10.22 -31.96 2.67
CA PRO A 137 -10.90 -32.73 1.64
C PRO A 137 -11.21 -34.15 2.14
N GLU A 138 -11.87 -34.95 1.31
CA GLU A 138 -12.05 -36.38 1.58
C GLU A 138 -10.70 -37.08 1.76
N THR A 139 -10.64 -37.94 2.78
CA THR A 139 -9.44 -38.71 3.10
C THR A 139 -9.13 -39.69 1.98
N GLU A 140 -7.90 -39.68 1.47
CA GLU A 140 -7.46 -40.67 0.47
C GLU A 140 -7.14 -42.02 1.13
N LEU A 141 -6.42 -41.96 2.26
CA LEU A 141 -5.97 -43.12 3.02
C LEU A 141 -5.82 -42.72 4.50
N GLU A 142 -6.08 -43.64 5.41
CA GLU A 142 -5.74 -43.46 6.81
C GLU A 142 -4.29 -43.89 7.06
N GLY A 143 -3.46 -42.98 7.57
CA GLY A 143 -2.11 -43.32 8.00
C GLY A 143 -2.00 -43.39 9.52
N ARG A 144 -0.79 -43.68 10.03
CA ARG A 144 -0.53 -43.86 11.48
C ARG A 144 -0.88 -42.68 12.40
N TYR A 145 -0.65 -41.45 11.94
CA TYR A 145 -0.83 -40.23 12.73
C TYR A 145 -2.12 -39.47 12.38
N GLY A 146 -2.89 -39.97 11.41
CA GLY A 146 -4.10 -39.35 10.89
C GLY A 146 -4.25 -39.51 9.38
N PRO A 147 -5.23 -38.81 8.78
CA PRO A 147 -5.57 -38.97 7.38
C PRO A 147 -4.49 -38.41 6.45
N ILE A 148 -4.28 -39.10 5.33
CA ILE A 148 -3.49 -38.62 4.19
C ILE A 148 -4.43 -37.92 3.23
N VAL A 149 -4.10 -36.67 2.91
CA VAL A 149 -4.93 -35.80 2.07
C VAL A 149 -4.08 -34.99 1.09
N SER A 150 -4.69 -34.64 -0.03
CA SER A 150 -4.17 -33.65 -0.98
C SER A 150 -4.76 -32.26 -0.69
N LEU A 151 -3.98 -31.40 -0.05
CA LEU A 151 -4.36 -30.05 0.35
C LEU A 151 -4.04 -29.04 -0.75
N ALA A 152 -5.08 -28.50 -1.38
CA ALA A 152 -4.96 -27.32 -2.23
C ALA A 152 -5.16 -26.04 -1.42
N GLY A 153 -4.28 -25.07 -1.60
CA GLY A 153 -4.34 -23.82 -0.86
C GLY A 153 -3.40 -22.74 -1.34
N GLN A 154 -3.26 -21.70 -0.54
CA GLN A 154 -2.28 -20.64 -0.73
C GLN A 154 -1.10 -20.80 0.23
N ARG A 155 0.12 -20.71 -0.29
CA ARG A 155 1.33 -20.68 0.52
C ARG A 155 1.43 -19.36 1.27
N LEU A 156 1.50 -19.44 2.59
CA LEU A 156 1.79 -18.33 3.49
C LEU A 156 3.29 -18.18 3.66
N SER A 157 3.77 -16.93 3.53
CA SER A 157 5.17 -16.59 3.82
C SER A 157 5.25 -15.89 5.18
N HIS A 158 5.42 -16.67 6.24
CA HIS A 158 5.43 -16.14 7.61
C HIS A 158 6.58 -16.72 8.45
N PRO A 159 7.86 -16.37 8.14
CA PRO A 159 9.03 -17.03 8.71
C PRO A 159 9.08 -16.95 10.25
N ARG A 160 8.71 -15.80 10.82
CA ARG A 160 8.63 -15.63 12.28
C ARG A 160 7.62 -16.56 12.94
N LEU A 161 6.50 -16.83 12.26
CA LEU A 161 5.46 -17.72 12.77
C LEU A 161 5.93 -19.17 12.65
N ALA A 162 6.51 -19.56 11.52
CA ALA A 162 7.11 -20.88 11.34
C ALA A 162 8.15 -21.19 12.42
N THR A 163 9.07 -20.25 12.72
CA THR A 163 10.05 -20.43 13.81
C THR A 163 9.39 -20.59 15.18
N ARG A 164 8.31 -19.84 15.47
CA ARG A 164 7.58 -19.95 16.75
C ARG A 164 6.85 -21.29 16.87
N ILE A 165 6.25 -21.76 15.78
CA ILE A 165 5.57 -23.06 15.72
C ILE A 165 6.60 -24.17 15.93
N ALA A 166 7.70 -24.16 15.19
CA ALA A 166 8.77 -25.14 15.32
C ALA A 166 9.33 -25.21 16.75
N LYS A 167 9.57 -24.05 17.40
CA LYS A 167 9.97 -24.02 18.81
C LYS A 167 8.94 -24.66 19.74
N ARG A 168 7.65 -24.46 19.48
CA ARG A 168 6.59 -25.06 20.32
C ARG A 168 6.51 -26.57 20.13
N ILE A 169 6.67 -27.04 18.90
CA ILE A 169 6.65 -28.46 18.53
C ILE A 169 7.85 -29.20 19.13
N ALA A 170 9.02 -28.56 19.17
CA ALA A 170 10.20 -29.10 19.86
C ALA A 170 9.94 -29.35 21.35
N LEU A 171 9.10 -28.55 22.02
CA LEU A 171 8.70 -28.81 23.41
C LEU A 171 7.82 -30.06 23.57
N TRP A 172 7.26 -30.57 22.49
CA TRP A 172 6.50 -31.82 22.44
C TRP A 172 7.34 -33.02 22.00
N GLY A 173 8.66 -32.86 21.90
CA GLY A 173 9.57 -33.94 21.50
C GLY A 173 9.52 -34.29 20.02
N ARG A 174 9.02 -33.39 19.18
CA ARG A 174 8.97 -33.54 17.72
C ARG A 174 9.92 -32.54 17.05
N ASP A 175 10.60 -32.98 16.00
CA ASP A 175 11.40 -32.09 15.16
C ASP A 175 10.56 -31.54 14.01
N ALA A 176 10.90 -30.31 13.58
CA ALA A 176 10.24 -29.68 12.44
C ALA A 176 11.24 -29.07 11.47
N VAL A 177 10.98 -29.23 10.18
CA VAL A 177 11.75 -28.59 9.11
C VAL A 177 11.53 -27.07 9.20
N ARG A 178 12.62 -26.34 9.44
CA ARG A 178 12.58 -24.87 9.66
C ARG A 178 11.94 -24.09 8.51
N GLN A 179 12.00 -24.62 7.29
CA GLN A 179 11.51 -23.98 6.07
C GLN A 179 10.31 -24.70 5.43
N GLY A 180 9.60 -25.51 6.22
CA GLY A 180 8.41 -26.21 5.76
C GLY A 180 7.33 -25.29 5.18
N PRO A 181 6.53 -25.75 4.19
CA PRO A 181 5.41 -24.98 3.68
C PRO A 181 4.40 -24.68 4.79
N MET A 182 3.85 -23.47 4.76
CA MET A 182 2.69 -23.08 5.55
C MET A 182 1.54 -22.83 4.58
N ILE A 183 0.48 -23.61 4.68
CA ILE A 183 -0.60 -23.64 3.69
C ILE A 183 -1.86 -23.07 4.33
N LEU A 184 -2.51 -22.11 3.68
CA LEU A 184 -3.88 -21.73 3.96
C LEU A 184 -4.79 -22.47 2.98
N PRO A 185 -5.50 -23.53 3.37
CA PRO A 185 -6.27 -24.31 2.40
C PRO A 185 -7.50 -23.53 1.91
N PHE A 186 -7.98 -23.90 0.72
CA PHE A 186 -9.15 -23.27 0.13
C PHE A 186 -10.45 -23.83 0.73
N GLU A 187 -11.31 -22.97 1.26
CA GLU A 187 -12.62 -23.33 1.84
C GLU A 187 -13.72 -23.61 0.77
N GLY A 188 -13.33 -23.89 -0.47
CA GLY A 188 -14.28 -24.03 -1.58
C GLY A 188 -13.59 -24.06 -2.93
N PRO A 189 -14.33 -23.83 -4.03
CA PRO A 189 -13.76 -23.85 -5.36
C PRO A 189 -12.58 -22.89 -5.48
N ARG A 190 -11.53 -23.34 -6.16
CA ARG A 190 -10.31 -22.56 -6.43
C ARG A 190 -10.62 -21.13 -6.90
N ALA A 191 -11.59 -20.96 -7.80
CA ALA A 191 -12.02 -19.66 -8.29
C ALA A 191 -12.53 -18.71 -7.19
N ALA A 192 -13.38 -19.24 -6.29
CA ALA A 192 -13.91 -18.45 -5.18
C ALA A 192 -12.79 -18.08 -4.20
N ALA A 193 -11.87 -19.01 -3.90
CA ALA A 193 -10.78 -18.75 -2.97
C ALA A 193 -9.81 -17.68 -3.48
N LEU A 194 -9.40 -17.76 -4.76
CA LEU A 194 -8.54 -16.75 -5.35
C LEU A 194 -9.23 -15.37 -5.47
N SER A 195 -10.55 -15.34 -5.64
CA SER A 195 -11.27 -14.06 -5.71
C SER A 195 -11.36 -13.31 -4.37
N LYS A 196 -11.23 -14.02 -3.24
CA LYS A 196 -11.47 -13.49 -1.88
C LYS A 196 -10.29 -12.74 -1.24
N VAL A 197 -9.17 -12.54 -1.93
CA VAL A 197 -8.00 -11.89 -1.32
C VAL A 197 -8.37 -10.49 -0.82
N PRO A 198 -8.21 -10.21 0.48
CA PRO A 198 -8.74 -8.99 1.08
C PRO A 198 -7.97 -7.77 0.59
N HIS A 199 -8.70 -6.66 0.50
CA HIS A 199 -8.14 -5.38 0.12
C HIS A 199 -7.16 -4.91 1.19
N SER A 200 -5.91 -4.63 0.79
CA SER A 200 -4.94 -3.99 1.66
C SER A 200 -5.39 -2.56 1.97
N ASN A 201 -5.71 -2.28 3.22
CA ASN A 201 -6.05 -0.93 3.70
C ASN A 201 -4.90 0.07 3.51
N PHE A 202 -3.66 -0.41 3.29
CA PHE A 202 -2.51 0.46 3.04
C PHE A 202 -2.69 1.36 1.82
N ARG A 203 -3.32 0.87 0.75
CA ARG A 203 -3.57 1.69 -0.43
C ARG A 203 -4.48 2.87 -0.07
N GLN A 204 -5.55 2.61 0.67
CA GLN A 204 -6.46 3.67 1.13
C GLN A 204 -5.76 4.62 2.11
N PHE A 205 -4.95 4.09 3.03
CA PHE A 205 -4.15 4.89 3.95
C PHE A 205 -3.22 5.88 3.22
N PHE A 206 -2.42 5.40 2.26
CA PHE A 206 -1.54 6.28 1.48
C PHE A 206 -2.32 7.25 0.59
N LEU A 207 -3.49 6.86 0.09
CA LEU A 207 -4.36 7.78 -0.63
C LEU A 207 -4.80 8.95 0.27
N TRP A 208 -5.30 8.65 1.47
CA TRP A 208 -5.74 9.66 2.43
C TRP A 208 -4.59 10.52 2.94
N LEU A 209 -3.43 9.92 3.20
CA LEU A 209 -2.22 10.64 3.60
C LEU A 209 -1.75 11.61 2.50
N THR A 210 -1.86 11.20 1.23
CA THR A 210 -1.55 12.06 0.08
C THR A 210 -2.51 13.23 0.01
N PHE A 211 -3.81 12.97 0.17
CA PHE A 211 -4.83 14.01 0.17
C PHE A 211 -4.61 15.02 1.31
N ALA A 212 -4.32 14.55 2.53
CA ALA A 212 -3.99 15.39 3.67
C ALA A 212 -2.71 16.22 3.44
N GLY A 213 -1.70 15.64 2.79
CA GLY A 213 -0.47 16.35 2.42
C GLY A 213 -0.70 17.47 1.41
N ILE A 214 -1.53 17.22 0.38
CA ILE A 214 -1.90 18.22 -0.63
C ILE A 214 -2.65 19.39 0.03
N THR A 215 -3.63 19.10 0.89
CA THR A 215 -4.42 20.14 1.56
C THR A 215 -3.57 20.97 2.51
N ALA A 216 -2.72 20.35 3.33
CA ALA A 216 -1.79 21.06 4.21
C ALA A 216 -0.81 21.95 3.42
N SER A 217 -0.25 21.44 2.33
CA SER A 217 0.66 22.19 1.45
C SER A 217 -0.05 23.39 0.84
N ALA A 218 -1.28 23.24 0.36
CA ALA A 218 -2.08 24.32 -0.19
C ALA A 218 -2.35 25.42 0.85
N VAL A 219 -2.72 25.05 2.09
CA VAL A 219 -2.95 26.01 3.19
C VAL A 219 -1.68 26.77 3.54
N LEU A 220 -0.53 26.08 3.68
CA LEU A 220 0.74 26.71 3.99
C LEU A 220 1.20 27.68 2.90
N LEU A 221 1.09 27.29 1.62
CA LEU A 221 1.41 28.17 0.50
C LEU A 221 0.50 29.40 0.47
N ARG A 222 -0.79 29.23 0.77
CA ARG A 222 -1.74 30.35 0.86
C ARG A 222 -1.37 31.30 2.00
N ALA A 223 -1.08 30.79 3.19
CA ALA A 223 -0.63 31.58 4.34
C ALA A 223 0.68 32.33 4.05
N GLN A 224 1.66 31.68 3.41
CA GLN A 224 2.90 32.34 2.99
C GLN A 224 2.65 33.43 1.95
N SER A 225 1.75 33.20 1.00
CA SER A 225 1.38 34.20 0.00
C SER A 225 0.70 35.41 0.64
N GLN A 226 -0.12 35.21 1.68
CA GLN A 226 -0.75 36.28 2.46
C GLN A 226 0.30 37.08 3.23
N ILE A 227 1.17 36.41 4.01
CA ILE A 227 2.26 37.07 4.75
C ILE A 227 3.17 37.86 3.80
N ALA A 228 3.47 37.32 2.61
CA ALA A 228 4.27 38.02 1.61
C ALA A 228 3.55 39.26 1.03
N ARG A 229 2.22 39.20 0.84
CA ARG A 229 1.40 40.35 0.43
C ARG A 229 1.36 41.42 1.51
N ASP A 230 1.12 41.06 2.76
CA ASP A 230 1.05 42.00 3.88
C ASP A 230 2.39 42.70 4.13
N ARG A 231 3.51 41.97 3.96
CA ARG A 231 4.86 42.55 3.99
C ARG A 231 5.13 43.53 2.86
N ARG A 232 4.53 43.34 1.68
CA ARG A 232 4.65 44.28 0.56
C ARG A 232 3.82 45.53 0.80
N LEU A 233 2.58 45.39 1.25
CA LEU A 233 1.70 46.52 1.57
C LEU A 233 2.28 47.38 2.69
N SER A 234 2.73 46.78 3.79
CA SER A 234 3.37 47.51 4.90
C SER A 234 4.70 48.20 4.54
N ARG A 235 5.40 47.76 3.48
CA ARG A 235 6.55 48.51 2.93
C ARG A 235 6.10 49.73 2.14
N VAL A 236 5.07 49.58 1.29
CA VAL A 236 4.49 50.70 0.53
C VAL A 236 3.93 51.77 1.49
N ASP A 237 3.21 51.36 2.52
CA ASP A 237 2.65 52.29 3.52
C ASP A 237 3.75 53.02 4.30
N ARG A 238 4.85 52.34 4.66
CA ARG A 238 6.01 52.99 5.28
C ARG A 238 6.68 54.03 4.38
N HIS A 239 6.87 53.73 3.10
CA HIS A 239 7.40 54.71 2.15
C HIS A 239 6.45 55.89 1.96
N ARG A 240 5.13 55.66 1.97
CA ARG A 240 4.12 56.72 1.85
C ARG A 240 4.04 57.59 3.11
N ALA A 241 4.13 56.99 4.29
CA ALA A 241 4.20 57.70 5.57
C ALA A 241 5.45 58.59 5.64
N TRP A 242 6.61 58.07 5.23
CA TRP A 242 7.83 58.88 5.13
C TRP A 242 7.66 60.06 4.16
N SER A 243 6.98 59.88 3.02
CA SER A 243 6.74 61.00 2.08
C SER A 243 5.84 62.11 2.65
N LYS A 244 4.94 61.79 3.60
CA LYS A 244 4.04 62.78 4.22
C LYS A 244 4.74 63.63 5.27
N ASP A 245 5.78 63.12 5.94
CA ASP A 245 6.54 63.87 6.95
C ASP A 245 7.66 64.75 6.35
N VAL A 246 7.84 64.74 5.02
CA VAL A 246 8.73 65.69 4.31
C VAL A 246 7.98 66.97 3.89
N THR A 247 6.88 67.33 4.56
CA THR A 247 6.46 68.75 4.66
C THR A 247 7.32 69.46 5.72
N SER A 248 8.62 69.48 5.46
CA SER A 248 9.55 70.42 6.08
C SER A 248 9.12 71.83 5.69
N ALA A 249 9.11 72.72 6.68
CA ALA A 249 8.69 74.13 6.63
C ALA A 249 9.42 75.04 5.62
N LYS A 250 10.19 74.49 4.66
CA LYS A 250 10.85 75.22 3.57
C LYS A 250 10.30 74.93 2.17
N GLY A 251 9.36 73.99 2.00
CA GLY A 251 8.76 73.66 0.69
C GLY A 251 7.49 74.45 0.33
N ALA A 252 6.95 75.27 1.23
CA ALA A 252 5.67 75.96 1.03
C ALA A 252 5.74 77.20 0.10
N HIS A 253 6.92 77.55 -0.43
CA HIS A 253 7.10 78.78 -1.22
C HIS A 253 7.45 78.58 -2.70
N SER A 254 7.38 77.36 -3.24
CA SER A 254 7.57 77.13 -4.68
C SER A 254 6.41 76.37 -5.31
N PHE A 255 5.18 76.78 -5.02
CA PHE A 255 4.08 76.58 -5.96
C PHE A 255 3.97 77.87 -6.77
N VAL A 256 4.75 77.93 -7.86
CA VAL A 256 4.41 78.81 -8.98
C VAL A 256 3.05 78.32 -9.49
N PRO A 257 2.01 79.16 -9.55
CA PRO A 257 0.74 78.77 -10.13
C PRO A 257 1.02 78.31 -11.56
N LEU A 258 0.67 77.05 -11.86
CA LEU A 258 0.60 76.57 -13.23
C LEU A 258 -0.40 77.46 -13.96
N ILE A 259 0.14 78.35 -14.79
CA ILE A 259 -0.56 79.04 -15.86
C ILE A 259 -1.37 77.99 -16.61
N GLU A 260 -2.63 78.33 -16.89
CA GLU A 260 -3.56 77.59 -17.72
C GLU A 260 -2.83 77.02 -18.95
N GLN A 261 -2.59 75.71 -18.97
CA GLN A 261 -2.22 75.04 -20.20
C GLN A 261 -3.49 74.92 -21.04
N GLU A 262 -3.62 75.93 -21.88
CA GLU A 262 -4.53 76.02 -23.01
C GLU A 262 -4.54 74.70 -23.81
N SER A 263 -5.71 74.08 -23.81
CA SER A 263 -6.23 73.05 -24.70
C SER A 263 -5.43 72.81 -25.99
N LEU A 264 -4.46 71.89 -25.95
CA LEU A 264 -3.97 71.20 -27.14
C LEU A 264 -4.80 69.95 -27.41
N GLY A 265 -5.78 70.12 -28.28
CA GLY A 265 -6.04 69.19 -29.37
C GLY A 265 -6.71 67.87 -29.00
N ARG A 266 -8.05 67.88 -29.11
CA ARG A 266 -8.81 66.70 -29.55
C ARG A 266 -8.13 66.11 -30.78
N SER A 267 -7.61 64.89 -30.68
CA SER A 267 -7.52 64.01 -31.84
C SER A 267 -8.68 63.01 -31.73
N PRO A 268 -9.65 63.04 -32.66
CA PRO A 268 -10.66 62.01 -32.73
C PRO A 268 -10.08 60.77 -33.43
N ASP A 269 -10.80 59.66 -33.26
CA ASP A 269 -10.72 58.48 -34.10
C ASP A 269 -9.54 57.52 -33.89
N LYS A 270 -9.80 56.49 -33.08
CA LYS A 270 -9.80 55.12 -33.63
C LYS A 270 -10.70 54.22 -32.80
N ASP A 271 -11.89 54.11 -33.34
CA ASP A 271 -12.82 53.00 -33.23
C ASP A 271 -12.18 51.64 -32.94
N GLN A 272 -12.89 50.92 -32.07
CA GLN A 272 -13.35 49.54 -32.26
C GLN A 272 -12.32 48.50 -32.74
N ARG A 273 -12.05 47.54 -31.85
CA ARG A 273 -12.43 46.11 -32.01
C ARG A 273 -11.53 45.23 -31.15
N SER A 274 -12.07 44.73 -30.05
CA SER A 274 -11.87 43.34 -29.62
C SER A 274 -12.67 43.07 -28.35
N GLY A 275 -13.93 42.69 -28.54
CA GLY A 275 -14.77 42.13 -27.49
C GLY A 275 -14.35 40.69 -27.09
N PRO A 276 -14.99 40.12 -26.07
CA PRO A 276 -14.63 38.84 -25.42
C PRO A 276 -14.87 37.56 -26.24
N ALA A 277 -14.94 37.64 -27.58
CA ALA A 277 -15.22 36.50 -28.46
C ALA A 277 -13.98 35.69 -28.90
N ALA A 278 -12.78 36.04 -28.45
CA ALA A 278 -11.52 35.41 -28.92
C ALA A 278 -11.03 34.19 -28.09
N ILE A 279 -11.78 33.72 -27.09
CA ILE A 279 -11.31 32.64 -26.18
C ILE A 279 -11.89 31.26 -26.53
N LEU A 280 -12.77 31.13 -27.54
CA LEU A 280 -13.42 29.85 -27.90
C LEU A 280 -12.84 29.11 -29.12
N GLN A 281 -11.62 29.43 -29.59
CA GLN A 281 -10.95 28.68 -30.68
C GLN A 281 -9.73 27.85 -30.26
N ARG A 282 -9.59 27.51 -28.97
CA ARG A 282 -8.50 26.64 -28.49
C ARG A 282 -8.97 25.27 -28.00
N ILE A 283 -10.00 24.72 -28.64
CA ILE A 283 -10.43 23.32 -28.51
C ILE A 283 -10.10 22.61 -29.83
N TRP A 284 -9.12 21.69 -29.79
CA TRP A 284 -8.83 20.46 -30.60
C TRP A 284 -9.47 20.30 -32.01
N PRO A 285 -8.87 19.58 -33.01
CA PRO A 285 -7.86 18.51 -32.91
C PRO A 285 -6.75 18.50 -34.01
N LEU A 286 -5.56 17.96 -33.70
CA LEU A 286 -4.68 17.40 -34.73
C LEU A 286 -4.76 15.87 -34.68
N ARG A 287 -5.44 15.36 -35.70
CA ARG A 287 -5.54 13.96 -36.11
C ARG A 287 -4.68 13.85 -37.37
N GLY A 288 -3.66 13.01 -37.37
CA GLY A 288 -2.85 12.66 -38.54
C GLY A 288 -2.06 11.40 -38.18
N ARG A 289 -2.53 10.24 -38.67
CA ARG A 289 -1.99 9.49 -39.82
C ARG A 289 -0.75 8.71 -39.44
#